data_AF-A0A091HJH3-F1
#
_entry.id   AF-A0A091HJH3-F1
#
_cell.length_a   1.000
_cell.length_b   1.000
_cell.length_c   1.000
_cell.angle_alpha   90.00
_cell.angle_beta   90.00
_cell.angle_gamma   90.00
#
_symmetry.space_group_name_H-M   'P 1'
#
loop_
_entity.id
_entity.type
_entity.pdbx_description
1 polymer ?
#
loop_
_entity_poly.entity_id
_entity_poly.type
_entity_poly.pdbx_seq_one_letter_code
_entity_poly.pdbx_strand_id
1 'polypeptide(L)'
;HLLQSLHREGRAFAVVFRTFGTDLPRALRAVSCALAGQHPRFPALRDLALPVDLTLGRIRCSKREVVLTRGAERLGTQEGGRKLYDYFSSFEGIGGFQDHFDWWAKNQFSSRGGKPLWIDPHDPDLHHIFIDDNIRLDDADTIVHPQVFSERGSRNPRRTPTSELYNICLVQTNLLEAIADEDYFLRCVRKCEENYERYLACREQDAPSQQWDGQ
;
A
#
# COMPACT_ATOMS: atom_id res chain seq x y z
N HIS A 1 -12.07 -2.76 -14.45
CA HIS A 1 -12.44 -1.33 -14.51
C HIS A 1 -11.36 -0.41 -13.94
N LEU A 2 -11.00 -0.51 -12.64
CA LEU A 2 -9.98 0.35 -11.99
C LEU A 2 -8.73 0.66 -12.83
N LEU A 3 -7.97 -0.36 -13.25
CA LEU A 3 -6.71 -0.18 -14.01
C LEU A 3 -6.92 0.60 -15.31
N GLN A 4 -8.04 0.34 -16.00
CA GLN A 4 -8.38 0.99 -17.24
C GLN A 4 -8.72 2.46 -17.03
N SER A 5 -9.47 2.76 -15.98
CA SER A 5 -9.86 4.13 -15.65
C SER A 5 -8.66 4.97 -15.25
N LEU A 6 -7.80 4.47 -14.35
CA LEU A 6 -6.59 5.18 -13.93
C LEU A 6 -5.64 5.44 -15.12
N HIS A 7 -5.45 4.45 -16.00
CA HIS A 7 -4.62 4.63 -17.18
C HIS A 7 -5.20 5.65 -18.17
N ARG A 8 -6.51 5.59 -18.45
CA ARG A 8 -7.18 6.52 -19.36
C ARG A 8 -7.18 7.95 -18.83
N GLU A 9 -7.24 8.11 -17.51
CA GLU A 9 -7.11 9.40 -16.82
C GLU A 9 -5.65 9.92 -16.82
N GLY A 10 -4.69 9.18 -17.39
CA GLY A 10 -3.28 9.57 -17.43
C GLY A 10 -2.60 9.55 -16.06
N ARG A 11 -3.15 8.79 -15.09
CA ARG A 11 -2.63 8.72 -13.73
C ARG A 11 -1.31 7.94 -13.72
N ALA A 12 -0.34 8.42 -12.95
CA ALA A 12 0.83 7.64 -12.56
C ALA A 12 0.45 6.76 -11.37
N PHE A 13 0.59 5.44 -11.51
CA PHE A 13 0.28 4.50 -10.43
C PHE A 13 1.04 3.19 -10.57
N ALA A 14 1.14 2.47 -9.45
CA ALA A 14 1.59 1.10 -9.39
C ALA A 14 0.62 0.24 -8.57
N VAL A 15 0.62 -1.07 -8.83
CA VAL A 15 -0.23 -2.03 -8.12
C VAL A 15 0.64 -3.13 -7.53
N VAL A 16 0.63 -3.21 -6.21
CA VAL A 16 1.38 -4.20 -5.46
C VAL A 16 0.41 -5.18 -4.79
N PHE A 17 0.35 -6.41 -5.29
CA PHE A 17 -0.39 -7.48 -4.63
C PHE A 17 0.33 -7.90 -3.34
N ARG A 18 -0.40 -7.88 -2.22
CA ARG A 18 0.11 -8.23 -0.89
C ARG A 18 -0.72 -9.35 -0.30
N THR A 19 -0.14 -10.53 -0.13
CA THR A 19 -0.86 -11.71 0.40
C THR A 19 -0.04 -12.45 1.45
N PHE A 20 -0.72 -12.98 2.46
CA PHE A 20 -0.12 -13.95 3.36
C PHE A 20 -0.04 -15.36 2.75
N GLY A 21 -0.91 -15.66 1.78
CA GLY A 21 -1.03 -16.98 1.17
C GLY A 21 0.01 -17.26 0.09
N THR A 22 -0.14 -18.40 -0.59
CA THR A 22 0.77 -18.88 -1.64
C THR A 22 0.27 -18.60 -3.05
N ASP A 23 -0.90 -17.98 -3.21
CA ASP A 23 -1.56 -17.78 -4.51
C ASP A 23 -1.02 -16.62 -5.35
N LEU A 24 -0.09 -15.82 -4.81
CA LEU A 24 0.51 -14.70 -5.51
C LEU A 24 0.99 -15.02 -6.94
N PRO A 25 1.68 -16.15 -7.22
CA PRO A 25 2.12 -16.46 -8.58
C PRO A 25 0.95 -16.67 -9.55
N ARG A 26 -0.17 -17.20 -9.05
CA ARG A 26 -1.38 -17.41 -9.86
C ARG A 26 -2.07 -16.07 -10.14
N ALA A 27 -2.17 -15.20 -9.13
CA ALA A 27 -2.74 -13.87 -9.28
C ALA A 27 -1.97 -13.03 -10.32
N LEU A 28 -0.64 -12.97 -10.21
CA LEU A 28 0.19 -12.22 -11.16
C LEU A 28 0.10 -12.78 -12.59
N ARG A 29 0.10 -14.11 -12.76
CA ARG A 29 -0.12 -14.73 -14.07
C ARG A 29 -1.49 -14.40 -14.65
N ALA A 30 -2.54 -14.42 -13.83
CA ALA A 30 -3.89 -14.08 -14.29
C ALA A 30 -3.97 -12.63 -14.80
N VAL A 31 -3.36 -11.69 -14.07
CA VAL A 31 -3.28 -10.28 -14.50
C VAL A 31 -2.45 -10.13 -15.78
N SER A 32 -1.30 -10.81 -15.87
CA SER A 32 -0.47 -10.82 -17.07
C SER A 32 -1.21 -11.35 -18.30
N CYS A 33 -1.93 -12.48 -18.17
CA CYS A 33 -2.78 -13.02 -19.25
C CYS A 33 -3.90 -12.04 -19.63
N ALA A 34 -4.52 -11.37 -18.66
CA ALA A 34 -5.58 -10.41 -18.93
C ALA A 34 -5.07 -9.18 -19.70
N LEU A 35 -3.90 -8.64 -19.33
CA LEU A 35 -3.21 -7.56 -20.04
C LEU A 35 -2.69 -7.99 -21.43
N ALA A 36 -2.41 -9.28 -21.62
CA ALA A 36 -2.13 -9.85 -22.95
C ALA A 36 -3.41 -10.07 -23.80
N GLY A 37 -4.59 -9.63 -23.34
CA GLY A 37 -5.85 -9.78 -24.04
C GLY A 37 -6.43 -11.21 -24.04
N GLN A 38 -5.89 -12.10 -23.20
CA GLN A 38 -6.30 -13.51 -23.14
C GLN A 38 -7.50 -13.76 -22.22
N HIS A 39 -7.99 -12.73 -21.50
CA HIS A 39 -9.13 -12.88 -20.61
C HIS A 39 -10.45 -12.47 -21.31
N PRO A 40 -11.42 -13.39 -21.48
CA PRO A 40 -12.61 -13.16 -22.31
C PRO A 40 -13.53 -12.05 -21.77
N ARG A 41 -13.56 -11.84 -20.44
CA ARG A 41 -14.37 -10.77 -19.81
C ARG A 41 -13.69 -9.41 -19.72
N PHE A 42 -12.40 -9.32 -20.04
CA PHE A 42 -11.64 -8.08 -19.91
C PHE A 42 -10.82 -7.75 -21.17
N PRO A 43 -11.44 -7.75 -22.37
CA PRO A 43 -10.71 -7.56 -23.62
C PRO A 43 -10.03 -6.19 -23.72
N ALA A 44 -10.59 -5.16 -23.09
CA ALA A 44 -10.06 -3.79 -23.08
C ALA A 44 -8.76 -3.64 -22.29
N LEU A 45 -8.37 -4.63 -21.47
CA LEU A 45 -7.10 -4.58 -20.77
C LEU A 45 -5.89 -4.76 -21.71
N ARG A 46 -6.10 -5.27 -22.93
CA ARG A 46 -5.02 -5.41 -23.93
C ARG A 46 -4.41 -4.07 -24.35
N ASP A 47 -5.18 -3.00 -24.21
CA ASP A 47 -4.78 -1.65 -24.61
C ASP A 47 -3.98 -0.96 -23.49
N LEU A 48 -3.84 -1.60 -22.33
CA LEU A 48 -3.08 -1.10 -21.19
C LEU A 48 -1.63 -1.58 -21.26
N ALA A 49 -0.72 -0.64 -21.55
CA ALA A 49 0.72 -0.89 -21.51
C ALA A 49 1.26 -0.86 -20.06
N LEU A 50 0.77 -1.74 -19.19
CA LEU A 50 1.25 -1.88 -17.81
C LEU A 50 2.20 -3.09 -17.69
N PRO A 51 3.48 -2.91 -17.30
CA PRO A 51 4.38 -4.03 -17.11
C PRO A 51 3.96 -4.85 -15.88
N VAL A 52 4.04 -6.17 -16.00
CA VAL A 52 3.82 -7.10 -14.88
C VAL A 52 5.12 -7.83 -14.56
N ASP A 53 5.68 -7.56 -13.40
CA ASP A 53 6.87 -8.27 -12.92
C ASP A 53 6.46 -9.51 -12.12
N LEU A 54 6.73 -10.67 -12.72
CA LEU A 54 6.44 -11.99 -12.17
C LEU A 54 7.44 -12.44 -11.08
N THR A 55 8.50 -11.67 -10.83
CA THR A 55 9.46 -11.91 -9.74
C THR A 55 8.76 -11.71 -8.41
N LEU A 56 8.63 -12.79 -7.65
CA LEU A 56 7.93 -12.79 -6.38
C LEU A 56 8.77 -12.12 -5.29
N GLY A 57 8.20 -11.09 -4.68
CA GLY A 57 8.73 -10.53 -3.46
C GLY A 57 8.33 -11.34 -2.23
N ARG A 58 9.11 -11.22 -1.15
CA ARG A 58 8.76 -11.74 0.18
C ARG A 58 9.08 -10.68 1.23
N ILE A 59 8.24 -10.61 2.24
CA ILE A 59 8.42 -9.74 3.40
C ILE A 59 8.42 -10.61 4.63
N ARG A 60 9.48 -10.51 5.43
CA ARG A 60 9.67 -11.30 6.65
C ARG A 60 9.95 -10.39 7.83
N CYS A 61 9.01 -10.37 8.75
CA CYS A 61 9.08 -9.62 9.99
C CYS A 61 9.75 -10.43 11.11
N SER A 62 10.44 -9.73 12.01
CA SER A 62 11.00 -10.23 13.25
C SER A 62 10.86 -9.17 14.34
N LYS A 63 11.30 -9.47 15.57
CA LYS A 63 11.34 -8.47 16.64
C LYS A 63 12.32 -7.31 16.36
N ARG A 64 13.29 -7.51 15.46
CA ARG A 64 14.38 -6.55 15.18
C ARG A 64 14.14 -5.72 13.94
N GLU A 65 13.59 -6.34 12.91
CA GLU A 65 13.43 -5.71 11.60
C GLU A 65 12.35 -6.37 10.75
N VAL A 66 11.93 -5.65 9.72
CA VAL A 66 11.26 -6.19 8.54
C VAL A 66 12.29 -6.31 7.42
N VAL A 67 12.37 -7.48 6.78
CA VAL A 67 13.21 -7.73 5.61
C VAL A 67 12.34 -7.94 4.38
N LEU A 68 12.63 -7.19 3.32
CA LEU A 68 12.07 -7.38 1.98
C LEU A 68 13.13 -8.07 1.10
N THR A 69 12.70 -9.08 0.34
CA THR A 69 13.54 -9.73 -0.69
C THR A 69 12.78 -9.86 -2.00
N ARG A 70 13.41 -9.53 -3.13
CA ARG A 70 12.86 -9.76 -4.47
C ARG A 70 14.01 -9.93 -5.46
N GLY A 71 14.08 -11.07 -6.15
CA GLY A 71 15.23 -11.38 -7.00
C GLY A 71 16.54 -11.30 -6.21
N ALA A 72 17.47 -10.44 -6.65
CA ALA A 72 18.73 -10.16 -5.97
C ALA A 72 18.63 -9.07 -4.87
N GLU A 73 17.52 -8.34 -4.81
CA GLU A 73 17.33 -7.24 -3.88
C GLU A 73 17.01 -7.77 -2.48
N ARG A 74 17.67 -7.20 -1.47
CA ARG A 74 17.42 -7.46 -0.06
C ARG A 74 17.54 -6.17 0.73
N LEU A 75 16.43 -5.71 1.29
CA LEU A 75 16.33 -4.50 2.11
C LEU A 75 15.82 -4.85 3.50
N GLY A 76 16.27 -4.12 4.51
CA GLY A 76 15.88 -4.34 5.90
C GLY A 76 15.69 -3.02 6.65
N THR A 77 14.88 -3.05 7.70
CA THR A 77 14.56 -1.87 8.51
C THR A 77 15.52 -1.63 9.68
N GLN A 78 16.66 -2.34 9.74
CA GLN A 78 17.64 -2.19 10.84
C GLN A 78 18.13 -0.74 11.01
N GLU A 79 18.25 0.00 9.90
CA GLU A 79 18.69 1.41 9.88
C GLU A 79 17.51 2.40 9.71
N GLY A 80 16.28 1.93 9.92
CA GLY A 80 15.04 2.68 9.74
C GLY A 80 14.15 2.14 8.61
N GLY A 81 12.87 2.53 8.64
CA GLY A 81 11.84 2.10 7.69
C GLY A 81 11.93 2.76 6.31
N ARG A 82 12.69 3.86 6.18
CA ARG A 82 12.72 4.70 4.97
C ARG A 82 13.15 3.95 3.70
N LYS A 83 14.13 3.05 3.78
CA LYS A 83 14.56 2.23 2.63
C LYS A 83 13.43 1.40 2.04
N LEU A 84 12.53 0.86 2.88
CA LEU A 84 11.40 0.08 2.40
C LEU A 84 10.30 0.99 1.86
N TYR A 85 10.08 2.16 2.46
CA TYR A 85 9.21 3.19 1.88
C TYR A 85 9.69 3.58 0.47
N ASP A 86 10.94 4.01 0.31
CA ASP A 86 11.51 4.44 -0.98
C ASP A 86 11.43 3.33 -2.03
N TYR A 87 11.62 2.07 -1.62
CA TYR A 87 11.48 0.91 -2.51
C TYR A 87 10.04 0.72 -3.03
N PHE A 88 9.03 0.88 -2.17
CA PHE A 88 7.63 0.80 -2.62
C PHE A 88 7.21 2.06 -3.40
N SER A 89 7.73 3.22 -3.03
CA SER A 89 7.50 4.50 -3.69
C SER A 89 8.05 4.57 -5.12
N SER A 90 9.17 3.87 -5.37
CA SER A 90 9.78 3.76 -6.71
C SER A 90 9.24 2.59 -7.54
N PHE A 91 8.23 1.87 -7.03
CA PHE A 91 7.67 0.72 -7.73
C PHE A 91 6.88 1.16 -8.96
N GLU A 92 7.12 0.51 -10.10
CA GLU A 92 6.39 0.76 -11.34
C GLU A 92 5.61 -0.48 -11.79
N GLY A 93 4.46 -0.25 -12.45
CA GLY A 93 3.64 -1.31 -13.01
C GLY A 93 2.98 -2.19 -11.95
N ILE A 94 3.02 -3.50 -12.17
CA ILE A 94 2.32 -4.48 -11.34
C ILE A 94 3.28 -5.55 -10.84
N GLY A 95 3.23 -5.88 -9.55
CA GLY A 95 3.90 -7.05 -9.00
C GLY A 95 3.35 -7.41 -7.64
N GLY A 96 4.12 -8.14 -6.84
CA GLY A 96 3.64 -8.45 -5.50
C GLY A 96 4.60 -9.15 -4.56
N PHE A 97 4.17 -9.20 -3.30
CA PHE A 97 4.94 -9.71 -2.18
C PHE A 97 4.10 -10.67 -1.35
N GLN A 98 4.75 -11.76 -0.94
CA GLN A 98 4.21 -12.61 0.11
C GLN A 98 4.60 -12.05 1.48
N ASP A 99 3.61 -11.64 2.26
CA ASP A 99 3.75 -11.18 3.64
C ASP A 99 3.97 -12.35 4.62
N HIS A 100 4.31 -12.03 5.88
CA HIS A 100 4.74 -13.01 6.88
C HIS A 100 3.58 -13.53 7.74
N PHE A 101 2.84 -14.53 7.25
CA PHE A 101 1.67 -15.07 7.96
C PHE A 101 2.01 -15.57 9.37
N ASP A 102 3.07 -16.37 9.51
CA ASP A 102 3.49 -16.93 10.80
C ASP A 102 3.81 -15.84 11.83
N TRP A 103 4.29 -14.68 11.39
CA TRP A 103 4.50 -13.53 12.25
C TRP A 103 3.19 -12.90 12.68
N TRP A 104 2.23 -12.75 11.77
CA TRP A 104 0.89 -12.24 12.10
C TRP A 104 0.18 -13.15 13.12
N ALA A 105 0.19 -14.46 12.89
CA ALA A 105 -0.38 -15.45 13.80
C ALA A 105 0.29 -15.43 15.19
N LYS A 106 1.63 -15.36 15.24
CA LYS A 106 2.39 -15.25 16.52
C LYS A 106 2.09 -13.97 17.30
N ASN A 107 1.63 -12.93 16.62
CA ASN A 107 1.20 -11.66 17.24
C ASN A 107 -0.33 -11.58 17.34
N GLN A 108 -1.00 -12.74 17.44
CA GLN A 108 -2.43 -12.87 17.72
C GLN A 108 -3.32 -12.15 16.69
N PHE A 109 -2.88 -12.10 15.43
CA PHE A 109 -3.60 -11.43 14.34
C PHE A 109 -3.81 -9.91 14.55
N SER A 110 -3.10 -9.32 15.51
CA SER A 110 -3.12 -7.88 15.76
C SER A 110 -2.34 -7.09 14.71
N SER A 111 -2.56 -5.78 14.68
CA SER A 111 -1.80 -4.85 13.84
C SER A 111 -0.28 -5.05 13.99
N ARG A 112 0.24 -5.37 15.19
CA ARG A 112 1.69 -5.57 15.41
C ARG A 112 2.30 -6.69 14.58
N GLY A 113 1.48 -7.67 14.20
CA GLY A 113 1.85 -8.77 13.32
C GLY A 113 1.50 -8.53 11.86
N GLY A 114 0.70 -7.51 11.56
CA GLY A 114 0.11 -7.27 10.25
C GLY A 114 1.12 -6.95 9.16
N LYS A 115 0.61 -6.82 7.94
CA LYS A 115 1.36 -6.43 6.75
C LYS A 115 1.93 -5.03 6.98
N PRO A 116 3.27 -4.85 7.01
CA PRO A 116 3.85 -3.55 7.26
C PRO A 116 3.58 -2.62 6.09
N LEU A 117 3.16 -1.40 6.43
CA LEU A 117 2.87 -0.29 5.51
C LEU A 117 3.55 0.97 6.04
N TRP A 118 4.23 1.69 5.16
CA TRP A 118 4.90 2.95 5.45
C TRP A 118 4.25 4.08 4.65
N ILE A 119 3.98 5.19 5.33
CA ILE A 119 3.36 6.39 4.78
C ILE A 119 4.24 7.58 5.15
N ASP A 120 4.60 8.38 4.16
CA ASP A 120 5.29 9.67 4.36
C ASP A 120 4.35 10.80 3.93
N PRO A 121 3.71 11.51 4.88
CA PRO A 121 2.89 12.68 4.58
C PRO A 121 3.69 13.86 4.01
N HIS A 122 5.03 13.82 4.08
CA HIS A 122 5.91 14.87 3.57
C HIS A 122 6.35 14.64 2.12
N ASP A 123 5.94 13.51 1.52
CA ASP A 123 6.12 13.23 0.10
C ASP A 123 4.92 13.79 -0.68
N PRO A 124 5.10 14.86 -1.47
CA PRO A 124 4.00 15.53 -2.15
C PRO A 124 3.47 14.75 -3.36
N ASP A 125 4.23 13.77 -3.86
CA ASP A 125 3.96 13.12 -5.14
C ASP A 125 3.29 11.74 -4.96
N LEU A 126 3.24 11.23 -3.73
CA LEU A 126 2.87 9.83 -3.46
C LEU A 126 1.79 9.66 -2.41
N HIS A 127 0.83 8.81 -2.74
CA HIS A 127 -0.22 8.37 -1.84
C HIS A 127 -0.34 6.83 -1.84
N HIS A 128 0.16 6.20 -0.79
CA HIS A 128 -0.02 4.76 -0.59
C HIS A 128 -1.43 4.44 -0.09
N ILE A 129 -2.17 3.64 -0.86
CA ILE A 129 -3.51 3.14 -0.50
C ILE A 129 -3.46 1.61 -0.38
N PHE A 130 -3.84 1.08 0.78
CA PHE A 130 -3.91 -0.34 1.06
C PHE A 130 -5.37 -0.78 1.17
N ILE A 131 -5.76 -1.74 0.33
CA ILE A 131 -7.13 -2.24 0.24
C ILE A 131 -7.12 -3.73 0.59
N ASP A 132 -7.89 -4.12 1.60
CA ASP A 132 -8.00 -5.51 2.04
C ASP A 132 -9.31 -5.70 2.83
N ASP A 133 -9.94 -6.86 2.72
CA ASP A 133 -11.21 -7.14 3.39
C ASP A 133 -11.03 -7.41 4.89
N ASN A 134 -9.80 -7.62 5.38
CA ASN A 134 -9.46 -7.83 6.80
C ASN A 134 -8.89 -6.60 7.51
N ILE A 135 -9.04 -5.41 6.93
CA ILE A 135 -8.80 -4.15 7.65
C ILE A 135 -9.94 -3.93 8.65
N ARG A 136 -9.59 -3.60 9.89
CA ARG A 136 -10.52 -3.34 11.00
C ARG A 136 -10.01 -2.13 11.76
N LEU A 137 -10.93 -1.39 12.39
CA LEU A 137 -10.57 -0.24 13.22
C LEU A 137 -9.98 -0.63 14.58
N ASP A 138 -10.15 -1.89 14.97
CA ASP A 138 -9.55 -2.45 16.18
C ASP A 138 -8.14 -2.99 15.87
N ASP A 139 -7.12 -2.36 16.44
CA ASP A 139 -5.73 -2.78 16.25
C ASP A 139 -5.41 -4.14 16.89
N ALA A 140 -6.28 -4.66 17.75
CA ALA A 140 -6.14 -6.00 18.30
C ALA A 140 -6.45 -7.09 17.26
N ASP A 141 -7.18 -6.76 16.19
CA ASP A 141 -7.59 -7.69 15.14
C ASP A 141 -7.58 -7.00 13.78
N THR A 142 -6.41 -6.79 13.19
CA THR A 142 -6.34 -6.24 11.83
C THR A 142 -5.14 -6.74 11.05
N ILE A 143 -5.30 -6.81 9.73
CA ILE A 143 -4.32 -7.37 8.82
C ILE A 143 -3.14 -6.44 8.53
N VAL A 144 -3.23 -5.15 8.86
CA VAL A 144 -2.24 -4.13 8.49
C VAL A 144 -1.47 -3.58 9.68
N HIS A 145 -0.21 -3.24 9.45
CA HIS A 145 0.66 -2.56 10.39
C HIS A 145 1.11 -1.20 9.86
N PRO A 146 0.28 -0.16 9.99
CA PRO A 146 0.60 1.15 9.43
C PRO A 146 1.61 1.91 10.29
N GLN A 147 2.53 2.57 9.60
CA GLN A 147 3.61 3.36 10.19
C GLN A 147 3.77 4.67 9.40
N VAL A 148 3.86 5.79 10.11
CA VAL A 148 3.88 7.14 9.52
C VAL A 148 5.17 7.87 9.88
N PHE A 149 5.84 8.47 8.89
CA PHE A 149 6.98 9.36 9.15
C PHE A 149 6.49 10.70 9.69
N SER A 150 7.03 11.12 10.84
CA SER A 150 6.60 12.36 11.49
C SER A 150 7.21 13.61 10.86
N GLU A 151 8.41 13.49 10.30
CA GLU A 151 9.23 14.61 9.81
C GLU A 151 9.80 14.29 8.43
N ARG A 152 10.01 15.34 7.63
CA ARG A 152 10.58 15.25 6.28
C ARG A 152 11.95 14.57 6.32
N GLY A 153 12.11 13.51 5.54
CA GLY A 153 13.36 12.74 5.47
C GLY A 153 13.65 11.87 6.70
N SER A 154 12.71 11.73 7.64
CA SER A 154 12.89 10.84 8.78
C SER A 154 13.13 9.41 8.33
N ARG A 155 14.08 8.75 8.99
CA ARG A 155 14.36 7.32 8.78
C ARG A 155 13.42 6.42 9.57
N ASN A 156 12.85 6.93 10.65
CA ASN A 156 12.12 6.15 11.63
C ASN A 156 10.65 6.58 11.64
N PRO A 157 9.73 5.73 11.16
CA PRO A 157 8.32 6.02 11.26
C PRO A 157 7.81 5.68 12.67
N ARG A 158 6.74 6.35 13.11
CA ARG A 158 5.99 5.93 14.29
C ARG A 158 4.92 4.92 13.88
N ARG A 159 4.57 4.02 14.79
CA ARG A 159 3.35 3.24 14.62
C ARG A 159 2.13 4.14 14.75
N THR A 160 1.10 3.83 13.99
CA THR A 160 -0.12 4.62 13.90
C THR A 160 -1.31 3.69 14.06
N PRO A 161 -2.37 4.07 14.80
CA PRO A 161 -3.59 3.28 14.85
C PRO A 161 -4.23 3.13 13.47
N THR A 162 -4.83 1.99 13.19
CA THR A 162 -5.53 1.75 11.91
C THR A 162 -6.65 2.78 11.67
N SER A 163 -7.32 3.21 12.74
CA SER A 163 -8.36 4.23 12.71
C SER A 163 -7.89 5.62 12.25
N GLU A 164 -6.63 5.99 12.52
CA GLU A 164 -6.07 7.29 12.11
C GLU A 164 -5.97 7.40 10.58
N LEU A 165 -5.87 6.27 9.87
CA LEU A 165 -5.63 6.22 8.43
C LEU A 165 -6.78 5.60 7.63
N TYR A 166 -7.90 5.29 8.30
CA TYR A 166 -9.06 4.67 7.67
C TYR A 166 -9.76 5.62 6.70
N ASN A 167 -10.06 5.14 5.49
CA ASN A 167 -10.48 5.95 4.34
C ASN A 167 -9.51 7.06 3.91
N ILE A 168 -8.27 7.05 4.41
CA ILE A 168 -7.19 7.95 4.00
C ILE A 168 -6.15 7.13 3.24
N CYS A 169 -5.52 6.16 3.91
CA CYS A 169 -4.58 5.22 3.30
C CYS A 169 -5.09 3.77 3.35
N LEU A 170 -6.15 3.50 4.12
CA LEU A 170 -6.61 2.14 4.43
C LEU A 170 -8.09 1.98 4.08
N VAL A 171 -8.42 0.95 3.30
CA VAL A 171 -9.79 0.65 2.86
C VAL A 171 -10.17 -0.78 3.20
N GLN A 172 -11.14 -0.94 4.09
CA GLN A 172 -11.80 -2.24 4.26
C GLN A 172 -12.72 -2.52 3.06
N THR A 173 -12.49 -3.63 2.38
CA THR A 173 -13.30 -3.99 1.22
C THR A 173 -14.68 -4.51 1.65
N ASN A 174 -15.74 -3.94 1.07
CA ASN A 174 -17.08 -4.51 1.08
C ASN A 174 -17.19 -5.48 -0.11
N LEU A 175 -17.07 -6.79 0.16
CA LEU A 175 -17.02 -7.81 -0.89
C LEU A 175 -18.27 -7.85 -1.77
N LEU A 176 -19.45 -7.60 -1.20
CA LEU A 176 -20.70 -7.62 -1.97
C LEU A 176 -20.79 -6.41 -2.92
N GLU A 177 -20.46 -5.22 -2.42
CA GLU A 177 -20.38 -4.03 -3.29
C GLU A 177 -19.28 -4.15 -4.33
N ALA A 178 -18.10 -4.67 -3.97
CA ALA A 178 -16.99 -4.86 -4.91
C ALA A 178 -17.34 -5.80 -6.08
N ILE A 179 -18.28 -6.72 -5.88
CA ILE A 179 -18.81 -7.60 -6.94
C ILE A 179 -19.93 -6.92 -7.71
N ALA A 180 -20.79 -6.15 -7.04
CA ALA A 180 -21.99 -5.55 -7.62
C ALA A 180 -21.74 -4.24 -8.39
N ASP A 181 -20.70 -3.49 -8.02
CA ASP A 181 -20.36 -2.17 -8.55
C ASP A 181 -18.96 -2.19 -9.17
N GLU A 182 -18.89 -2.08 -10.51
CA GLU A 182 -17.63 -2.04 -11.25
C GLU A 182 -16.76 -0.82 -10.89
N ASP A 183 -17.36 0.23 -10.35
CA ASP A 183 -16.69 1.47 -9.92
C ASP A 183 -16.24 1.43 -8.47
N TYR A 184 -16.55 0.37 -7.71
CA TYR A 184 -16.30 0.28 -6.28
C TYR A 184 -14.87 0.73 -5.89
N PHE A 185 -13.86 0.10 -6.48
CA PHE A 185 -12.46 0.42 -6.15
C PHE A 185 -12.04 1.81 -6.64
N LEU A 186 -12.63 2.31 -7.74
CA LEU A 186 -12.37 3.66 -8.23
C LEU A 186 -12.93 4.70 -7.25
N ARG A 187 -14.13 4.47 -6.72
CA ARG A 187 -14.72 5.29 -5.65
C ARG A 187 -13.88 5.25 -4.38
N CYS A 188 -13.37 4.08 -4.00
CA CYS A 188 -12.46 3.94 -2.86
C CYS A 188 -11.19 4.79 -3.01
N VAL A 189 -10.53 4.72 -4.18
CA VAL A 189 -9.32 5.50 -4.47
C VAL A 189 -9.61 6.99 -4.40
N ARG A 190 -10.64 7.48 -5.10
CA ARG A 190 -11.03 8.91 -5.08
C ARG A 190 -11.33 9.41 -3.67
N LYS A 191 -12.07 8.63 -2.88
CA LYS A 191 -12.35 8.96 -1.47
C LYS A 191 -11.08 9.05 -0.64
N CYS A 192 -10.13 8.14 -0.86
CA CYS A 192 -8.83 8.19 -0.19
C CYS A 192 -8.08 9.48 -0.56
N GLU A 193 -8.01 9.81 -1.85
CA GLU A 193 -7.32 11.01 -2.35
C GLU A 193 -7.91 12.29 -1.73
N GLU A 194 -9.24 12.46 -1.77
CA GLU A 194 -9.92 13.60 -1.16
C GLU A 194 -9.68 13.72 0.35
N ASN A 195 -9.63 12.59 1.06
CA ASN A 195 -9.36 12.59 2.50
C ASN A 195 -7.87 12.81 2.81
N TYR A 196 -6.98 12.37 1.93
CA TYR A 196 -5.55 12.57 2.06
C TYR A 196 -5.19 14.05 1.93
N GLU A 197 -5.78 14.77 0.98
CA GLU A 197 -5.63 16.23 0.88
C GLU A 197 -6.00 16.95 2.18
N ARG A 198 -7.14 16.58 2.78
CA ARG A 198 -7.57 17.13 4.09
C ARG A 198 -6.61 16.75 5.22
N TYR A 199 -6.15 15.50 5.22
CA TYR A 199 -5.19 15.00 6.19
C TYR A 199 -3.86 15.76 6.13
N LEU A 200 -3.35 16.05 4.93
CA LEU A 200 -2.13 16.83 4.74
C LEU A 200 -2.32 18.28 5.21
N ALA A 201 -3.42 18.92 4.83
CA ALA A 201 -3.72 20.31 5.22
C ALA A 201 -3.78 20.52 6.75
N CYS A 202 -4.40 19.58 7.49
CA CYS A 202 -4.41 19.65 8.95
C CYS A 202 -3.00 19.55 9.56
N ARG A 203 -2.12 18.76 8.95
CA ARG A 203 -0.76 18.54 9.46
C ARG A 203 0.19 19.69 9.17
N GLU A 204 -0.04 20.45 8.10
CA GLU A 204 0.67 21.70 7.84
C GLU A 204 0.31 22.78 8.87
N GLN A 205 -0.93 22.80 9.35
CA GLN A 205 -1.40 23.75 10.37
C GLN A 205 -0.82 23.44 11.77
N ASP A 206 -0.52 22.18 12.06
CA ASP A 206 0.09 21.73 13.32
C ASP A 206 1.63 21.88 13.36
N ALA A 207 2.26 22.29 12.26
CA ALA A 207 3.71 22.54 12.24
C ALA A 207 4.01 23.87 12.98
N PRO A 208 4.81 23.87 14.07
CA PRO A 208 5.13 25.10 14.77
C PRO A 208 5.81 26.09 13.82
N SER A 209 5.27 27.30 13.73
CA SER A 209 5.87 28.42 13.02
C SER A 209 7.28 28.64 13.53
N GLN A 210 8.29 28.26 12.74
CA GLN A 210 9.65 28.74 12.94
C GLN A 210 9.69 30.23 12.60
N GLN A 211 9.23 31.07 13.53
CA GLN A 211 9.56 32.48 13.53
C GLN A 211 10.97 32.62 14.09
N TRP A 212 11.92 32.77 13.17
CA TRP A 212 13.18 33.46 13.43
C TRP A 212 12.86 34.92 13.77
N ASP A 213 12.81 35.23 15.06
CA ASP A 213 13.02 36.61 15.51
C ASP A 213 14.50 36.77 15.80
N GLY A 214 15.25 37.06 14.72
CA GLY A 214 16.55 37.67 14.83
C GLY A 214 16.37 39.18 14.91
N GLN A 215 16.65 39.75 16.09
CA GLN A 215 17.15 41.13 16.27
C GLN A 215 17.78 41.27 17.66
#